data_AF-A0A7W6TI35-F1
#
_entry.id   AF-A0A7W6TI35-F1
#
_cell.length_a   1.000
_cell.length_b   1.000
_cell.length_c   1.000
_cell.angle_alpha   90.00
_cell.angle_beta   90.00
_cell.angle_gamma   90.00
#
_symmetry.space_group_name_H-M   'P 1'
#
loop_
_entity.id
_entity.type
_entity.pdbx_description
1 polymer ?
#
loop_
_entity_poly.entity_id
_entity_poly.type
_entity_poly.pdbx_seq_one_letter_code
_entity_poly.pdbx_strand_id
1 'polypeptide(L)' 'MVEPTATLEQTSFRQKRRRELLTFVVLAFGIWPIVAVGTVATYGFAVWAYQIVYGPPGPHDINPARPNSAE' A
#
# COMPACT_ATOMS: atom_id res chain seq x y z
N MET A 1 23.49 -49.98 6.68
CA MET A 1 22.02 -49.85 6.68
C MET A 1 21.72 -48.39 6.97
N VAL A 2 21.44 -47.59 5.95
CA VAL A 2 21.22 -46.13 6.08
C VAL A 2 19.75 -45.90 6.38
N GLU A 3 19.47 -45.19 7.47
CA GLU A 3 18.14 -44.96 8.02
C GLU A 3 17.25 -44.11 7.08
N PRO A 4 16.06 -44.59 6.67
CA PRO A 4 15.10 -43.85 5.84
C PRO A 4 14.41 -42.68 6.58
N THR A 5 14.70 -42.50 7.87
CA THR A 5 14.06 -41.49 8.72
C THR A 5 14.52 -40.06 8.40
N ALA A 6 15.77 -39.89 7.95
CA ALA A 6 16.33 -38.57 7.65
C ALA A 6 15.67 -37.87 6.44
N THR A 7 15.20 -38.63 5.44
CA THR A 7 14.63 -38.07 4.20
C THR A 7 13.18 -37.61 4.38
N LEU A 8 12.39 -38.29 5.20
CA LEU A 8 10.99 -37.95 5.52
C LEU A 8 10.90 -36.73 6.44
N GLU A 9 11.75 -36.66 7.47
CA GLU A 9 11.84 -35.51 8.35
C GLU A 9 12.27 -34.26 7.56
N GLN A 10 13.33 -34.34 6.75
CA GLN A 10 13.81 -33.20 5.94
C GLN A 10 12.78 -32.69 4.92
N THR A 11 11.96 -33.56 4.34
CA THR A 11 10.89 -33.13 3.42
C THR A 11 9.77 -32.39 4.15
N SER A 12 9.40 -32.84 5.35
CA SER A 12 8.37 -32.18 6.17
C SER A 12 8.75 -30.75 6.59
N PHE A 13 10.02 -30.52 6.97
CA PHE A 13 10.53 -29.19 7.33
C PHE A 13 10.53 -28.23 6.15
N ARG A 14 10.94 -28.68 4.96
CA ARG A 14 10.88 -27.85 3.73
C ARG A 14 9.45 -27.48 3.36
N GLN A 15 8.51 -28.38 3.58
CA GLN A 15 7.10 -28.18 3.23
C GLN A 15 6.42 -27.16 4.16
N LYS A 16 6.72 -27.16 5.47
CA LYS A 16 6.27 -26.11 6.40
C LYS A 16 6.77 -24.72 6.02
N ARG A 17 8.08 -24.58 5.79
CA ARG A 17 8.71 -23.29 5.43
C ARG A 17 8.12 -22.68 4.15
N ARG A 18 7.85 -23.49 3.13
CA ARG A 18 7.21 -23.02 1.88
C ARG A 18 5.79 -22.51 2.12
N ARG A 19 5.05 -23.14 3.02
CA ARG A 19 3.66 -22.78 3.35
C ARG A 19 3.59 -21.45 4.08
N GLU A 20 4.48 -21.24 5.05
CA GLU A 20 4.61 -19.97 5.77
C GLU A 20 4.96 -18.81 4.83
N LEU A 21 5.93 -19.00 3.93
CA LEU A 21 6.28 -17.98 2.94
C LEU A 21 5.12 -17.64 2.00
N LEU A 22 4.35 -18.64 1.55
CA LEU A 22 3.15 -18.39 0.74
C LEU A 22 2.11 -17.60 1.52
N THR A 23 1.87 -17.93 2.79
CA THR A 23 0.98 -17.14 3.66
C THR A 23 1.47 -15.71 3.81
N PHE A 24 2.77 -15.48 4.03
CA PHE A 24 3.34 -14.14 4.11
C PHE A 24 3.19 -13.35 2.82
N VAL A 25 3.43 -13.98 1.65
CA VAL A 25 3.25 -13.33 0.34
C VAL A 25 1.79 -12.96 0.12
N VAL A 26 0.86 -13.85 0.45
CA VAL A 26 -0.59 -13.57 0.34
C VAL A 26 -1.02 -12.46 1.30
N LEU A 27 -0.51 -12.44 2.54
CA LEU A 27 -0.79 -11.35 3.47
C LEU A 27 -0.22 -10.02 2.97
N ALA A 28 1.06 -10.02 2.57
CA ALA A 28 1.78 -8.81 2.19
C ALA A 28 1.31 -8.23 0.85
N PHE A 29 1.01 -9.06 -0.14
CA PHE A 29 0.57 -8.62 -1.48
C PHE A 29 -0.93 -8.74 -1.72
N GLY A 30 -1.65 -9.48 -0.88
CA GLY A 30 -3.12 -9.54 -0.94
C GLY A 30 -3.74 -8.51 0.00
N ILE A 31 -3.52 -8.66 1.31
CA ILE A 31 -4.20 -7.83 2.32
C ILE A 31 -3.70 -6.39 2.29
N TRP A 32 -2.37 -6.20 2.27
CA TRP A 32 -1.79 -4.86 2.39
C TRP A 32 -2.19 -3.90 1.26
N PRO A 33 -2.20 -4.32 -0.03
CA PRO A 33 -2.64 -3.45 -1.11
C PRO A 33 -4.13 -3.12 -1.05
N ILE A 34 -4.97 -4.08 -0.64
CA ILE A 34 -6.42 -3.83 -0.47
C ILE A 34 -6.64 -2.75 0.60
N VAL A 35 -5.95 -2.85 1.73
CA VAL A 35 -6.02 -1.83 2.80
C VAL A 35 -5.51 -0.47 2.31
N ALA A 36 -4.40 -0.44 1.57
CA ALA A 36 -3.84 0.78 1.01
C ALA A 36 -4.83 1.46 0.04
N VAL A 37 -5.36 0.71 -0.92
CA VAL A 37 -6.34 1.23 -1.90
C VAL A 37 -7.62 1.66 -1.19
N GLY A 38 -8.15 0.86 -0.28
CA GLY A 38 -9.33 1.20 0.50
C GLY A 38 -9.15 2.50 1.29
N THR A 39 -8.00 2.68 1.95
CA THR A 39 -7.70 3.89 2.74
C THR A 39 -7.55 5.12 1.84
N VAL A 40 -6.74 5.02 0.78
CA VAL A 40 -6.50 6.15 -0.15
C VAL A 40 -7.77 6.52 -0.92
N ALA A 41 -8.50 5.53 -1.43
CA ALA A 41 -9.76 5.76 -2.13
C ALA A 41 -10.81 6.39 -1.20
N THR A 42 -10.94 5.87 0.03
CA THR A 42 -11.87 6.45 1.01
C THR A 42 -11.50 7.89 1.34
N TYR A 43 -10.23 8.16 1.62
CA TYR A 43 -9.78 9.51 1.95
C TYR A 43 -9.93 10.48 0.77
N GLY A 44 -9.47 10.09 -0.42
CA GLY A 44 -9.61 10.90 -1.63
C GLY A 44 -11.07 11.15 -2.00
N PHE A 45 -11.92 10.13 -1.88
CA PHE A 45 -13.36 10.26 -2.10
C PHE A 45 -14.02 11.15 -1.04
N ALA A 46 -13.63 11.05 0.24
CA ALA A 46 -14.13 11.91 1.30
C ALA A 46 -13.77 13.38 1.06
N VAL A 47 -12.52 13.65 0.67
CA VAL A 47 -12.08 15.01 0.29
C VAL A 47 -12.83 15.52 -0.93
N TRP A 48 -12.99 14.69 -1.95
CA TRP A 48 -13.77 15.04 -3.15
C TRP A 48 -15.24 15.33 -2.81
N ALA A 49 -15.90 14.47 -2.04
CA ALA A 49 -17.27 14.65 -1.60
C ALA A 49 -17.42 15.91 -0.74
N TYR A 50 -16.45 16.19 0.12
CA TYR A 50 -16.37 17.42 0.88
C TYR A 50 -16.30 18.65 -0.05
N GLN A 51 -15.50 18.60 -1.12
CA GLN A 51 -15.44 19.69 -2.11
C GLN A 51 -16.76 19.88 -2.88
N ILE A 52 -17.54 18.82 -3.13
CA ILE A 52 -18.87 18.95 -3.74
C ILE A 52 -19.83 19.71 -2.81
N VAL A 53 -19.73 19.50 -1.49
CA VAL A 53 -20.63 20.10 -0.51
C VAL A 53 -20.21 21.54 -0.14
N TYR A 54 -18.91 21.78 0.04
CA TYR A 54 -18.37 23.05 0.56
C TYR A 54 -17.68 23.91 -0.51
N GLY A 55 -17.61 23.42 -1.74
CA GLY A 55 -16.91 24.08 -2.84
C GLY A 55 -15.44 23.63 -2.98
N PRO A 56 -14.85 23.80 -4.17
CA PRO A 56 -13.45 23.45 -4.42
C PRO A 56 -12.47 24.37 -3.65
N PRO A 57 -11.26 23.88 -3.30
CA PRO A 57 -10.25 24.71 -2.65
C PRO A 57 -9.88 25.90 -3.53
N GLY A 58 -9.84 27.09 -2.93
CA GLY A 58 -9.71 28.37 -3.65
C GLY A 58 -8.40 28.51 -4.44
N PRO A 59 -8.37 29.37 -5.47
CA PRO A 59 -7.15 29.68 -6.21
C PRO A 59 -6.06 30.23 -5.28
N HIS A 60 -4.82 29.78 -5.46
CA HIS A 60 -3.68 30.35 -4.75
C HIS A 60 -3.54 31.83 -5.13
N ASP A 61 -3.34 32.69 -4.13
CA ASP A 61 -3.06 34.11 -4.34
C ASP A 61 -1.81 34.27 -5.18
N ILE A 62 -1.99 34.56 -6.47
CA ILE A 62 -0.92 35.07 -7.32
C ILE A 62 -0.68 36.52 -6.92
N ASN A 63 0.25 36.77 -6.00
CA ASN A 63 0.78 38.12 -5.84
C ASN A 63 1.56 38.45 -7.12
N PRO A 64 1.08 39.36 -7.98
CA PRO A 64 1.82 39.71 -9.18
C PRO A 64 3.19 40.22 -8.76
N ALA A 65 4.25 39.83 -9.47
CA ALA A 65 5.56 40.43 -9.25
C ALA A 65 5.41 41.96 -9.29
N ARG A 66 6.01 42.67 -8.32
CA ARG A 66 5.93 44.14 -8.34
C ARG A 66 6.47 44.63 -9.68
N PRO A 67 5.86 45.64 -10.32
CA PRO A 67 6.23 46.12 -11.66
C PRO A 67 7.72 46.40 -11.87
N ASN A 68 8.49 46.61 -10.80
CA ASN A 68 9.89 46.98 -10.76
C ASN A 68 10.81 45.91 -10.13
N SER A 69 10.44 44.63 -10.16
CA SER A 69 11.26 43.56 -9.55
C SER A 69 12.31 42.97 -10.51
N ALA A 70 12.30 43.40 -11.78
CA ALA A 70 13.19 42.94 -12.85
C ALA A 70 14.26 43.97 -13.24
N GLU A 71 14.30 45.10 -12.53
CA GLU A 71 15.31 46.15 -12.63
C GLU A 71 16.35 45.98 -11.51
#